data_AF-A0A1X0P6P8-F1
#
_entry.id   AF-A0A1X0P6P8-F1
#
_cell.length_a   1.000
_cell.length_b   1.000
_cell.length_c   1.000
_cell.angle_alpha   90.00
_cell.angle_beta   90.00
_cell.angle_gamma   90.00
#
_symmetry.space_group_name_H-M   'P 1'
#
loop_
_entity.id
_entity.type
_entity.pdbx_description
1 polymer ?
#
loop_
_entity_poly.entity_id
_entity_poly.type
_entity_poly.pdbx_seq_one_letter_code
_entity_poly.pdbx_strand_id
1 'polypeptide(L)'
;MDCDEEEFVVCGNGGSAEDIQFDELVGVVENFMVNFDPNSVFSSLPPFSSIPNEHEKQKIHRDVITRVESDLDAYVLENCQAIESMEVAANLLSNRRDEIVDEVWDFVSEGCFDYLTFLIMWEKYERFGPEKEDGNVVNGNFTF
;
A
#
# COMPACT_ATOMS: atom_id res chain seq x y z
N MET A 1 -9.30 42.18 44.43
CA MET A 1 -7.95 41.65 44.70
C MET A 1 -8.16 40.17 44.96
N ASP A 2 -8.53 39.44 43.90
CA ASP A 2 -7.63 38.86 42.88
C ASP A 2 -6.84 37.71 43.55
N CYS A 3 -6.91 36.46 43.10
CA CYS A 3 -6.88 36.03 41.71
C CYS A 3 -7.83 34.85 41.43
N ASP A 4 -8.26 34.81 40.18
CA ASP A 4 -9.05 33.79 39.51
C ASP A 4 -8.52 32.36 39.74
N GLU A 5 -9.44 31.44 40.01
CA GLU A 5 -9.22 30.00 39.84
C GLU A 5 -9.02 29.75 38.35
N GLU A 6 -7.76 29.78 37.90
CA GLU A 6 -7.36 29.26 36.60
C GLU A 6 -7.76 27.80 36.52
N GLU A 7 -8.85 27.54 35.79
CA GLU A 7 -9.25 26.25 35.30
C GLU A 7 -8.08 25.66 34.52
N PHE A 8 -7.31 24.79 35.17
CA PHE A 8 -6.21 24.07 34.55
C PHE A 8 -6.82 23.04 33.61
N VAL A 9 -7.08 23.45 32.36
CA VAL A 9 -7.43 22.53 31.29
C VAL A 9 -6.17 21.71 31.01
N VAL A 10 -6.10 20.53 31.63
CA VAL A 10 -5.22 19.46 31.17
C VAL A 10 -5.78 19.02 29.81
N CYS A 11 -5.43 19.76 28.76
CA CYS A 11 -5.49 19.22 27.41
C CYS A 11 -4.55 18.02 27.43
N GLY A 12 -5.12 16.81 27.48
CA GLY A 12 -4.36 15.59 27.21
C GLY A 12 -3.57 15.83 25.93
N ASN A 13 -2.29 15.49 25.97
CA ASN A 13 -1.32 15.71 24.91
C ASN A 13 -1.67 14.85 23.68
N GLY A 14 -2.82 15.12 23.04
CA GLY A 14 -3.05 14.76 21.66
C GLY A 14 -2.01 15.53 20.86
N GLY A 15 -1.32 14.84 19.96
CA GLY A 15 -0.29 15.44 19.13
C GLY A 15 -0.76 16.73 18.45
N SER A 16 0.18 17.48 17.91
CA SER A 16 -0.14 18.64 17.07
C SER A 16 -1.11 18.25 15.95
N ALA A 17 -1.80 19.22 15.35
CA ALA A 17 -2.68 18.93 14.20
C ALA A 17 -1.93 18.22 13.06
N GLU A 18 -0.63 18.51 12.93
CA GLU A 18 0.28 17.85 11.98
C GLU A 18 0.56 16.39 12.34
N ASP A 19 0.64 16.04 13.64
CA ASP A 19 0.76 14.65 14.10
C ASP A 19 -0.48 13.84 13.78
N ILE A 20 -1.66 14.41 14.01
CA ILE A 20 -2.93 13.75 13.69
C ILE A 20 -3.04 13.51 12.18
N GLN A 21 -2.66 14.50 11.37
CA GLN A 21 -2.67 14.39 9.91
C GLN A 21 -1.67 13.34 9.41
N PHE A 22 -0.49 13.26 10.02
CA PHE A 22 0.52 12.26 9.69
C PHE A 22 0.06 10.84 10.04
N ASP A 23 -0.42 10.64 11.27
CA ASP A 23 -0.94 9.34 11.73
C ASP A 23 -2.11 8.86 10.86
N GLU A 24 -3.02 9.76 10.47
CA GLU A 24 -4.13 9.45 9.56
C GLU A 24 -3.64 9.05 8.17
N LEU A 25 -2.68 9.79 7.60
CA LEU A 25 -2.10 9.48 6.29
C LEU A 25 -1.41 8.11 6.29
N VAL A 26 -0.55 7.84 7.29
CA VAL A 26 0.13 6.54 7.41
C VAL A 26 -0.89 5.42 7.55
N GLY A 27 -1.91 5.60 8.40
CA GLY A 27 -2.97 4.60 8.57
C GLY A 27 -3.77 4.33 7.29
N VAL A 28 -4.00 5.35 6.46
CA VAL A 28 -4.68 5.17 5.15
C VAL A 28 -3.80 4.40 4.16
N VAL A 29 -2.49 4.67 4.13
CA VAL A 29 -1.54 3.92 3.29
C VAL A 29 -1.44 2.47 3.76
N GLU A 30 -1.30 2.22 5.06
CA GLU A 30 -1.29 0.87 5.63
C GLU A 30 -2.57 0.11 5.28
N ASN A 31 -3.73 0.79 5.38
CA ASN A 31 -5.00 0.18 5.01
C ASN A 31 -5.07 -0.16 3.51
N PHE A 32 -4.50 0.68 2.64
CA PHE A 32 -4.38 0.35 1.22
C PHE A 32 -3.50 -0.90 1.02
N MET A 33 -2.34 -0.97 1.68
CA MET A 33 -1.43 -2.12 1.60
C MET A 33 -2.08 -3.43 2.07
N VAL A 34 -2.85 -3.40 3.16
CA VAL A 34 -3.56 -4.59 3.67
C VAL A 34 -4.66 -5.06 2.72
N ASN A 35 -5.33 -4.14 2.04
CA ASN A 35 -6.40 -4.46 1.09
C ASN A 35 -5.90 -4.64 -0.35
N PHE A 36 -4.61 -4.45 -0.60
CA PHE A 36 -4.01 -4.61 -1.91
C PHE A 36 -4.01 -6.09 -2.30
N ASP A 37 -4.63 -6.41 -3.44
CA ASP A 37 -4.69 -7.78 -3.98
C ASP A 37 -3.77 -7.93 -5.20
N PRO A 38 -2.57 -8.51 -5.04
CA PRO A 38 -1.66 -8.81 -6.14
C PRO A 38 -2.30 -9.65 -7.24
N ASN A 39 -3.20 -10.57 -6.91
CA ASN A 39 -3.82 -11.46 -7.89
C ASN A 39 -4.69 -10.67 -8.88
N SER A 40 -5.41 -9.65 -8.38
CA SER A 40 -6.19 -8.76 -9.24
C SER A 40 -5.30 -8.06 -10.30
N VAL A 41 -4.10 -7.64 -9.91
CA VAL A 41 -3.11 -7.02 -10.80
C VAL A 41 -2.70 -8.02 -11.89
N PHE A 42 -2.22 -9.20 -11.50
CA PHE A 42 -1.74 -10.22 -12.45
C PHE A 42 -2.85 -10.77 -13.35
N SER A 43 -4.10 -10.81 -12.87
CA SER A 43 -5.26 -11.22 -13.67
C SER A 43 -5.51 -10.34 -14.90
N SER A 44 -5.09 -9.07 -14.83
CA SER A 44 -5.25 -8.09 -15.90
C SER A 44 -4.10 -8.10 -16.92
N LEU A 45 -3.03 -8.84 -16.63
CA LEU A 45 -1.84 -8.91 -17.47
C LEU A 45 -1.95 -10.02 -18.52
N PRO A 46 -1.22 -9.89 -19.66
CA PRO A 46 -1.07 -11.02 -20.56
C PRO A 46 -0.39 -12.21 -19.85
N PRO A 47 -0.51 -13.44 -20.38
CA PRO A 47 0.24 -14.59 -19.85
C PRO A 47 1.74 -14.32 -19.89
N PHE A 48 2.47 -14.64 -18.82
CA PHE A 48 3.91 -14.37 -18.73
C PHE A 48 4.69 -15.08 -19.85
N SER A 49 4.30 -16.31 -20.21
CA SER A 49 4.88 -17.08 -21.32
C SER A 49 4.69 -16.42 -22.70
N SER A 50 3.71 -15.53 -22.85
CA SER A 50 3.43 -14.84 -24.12
C SER A 50 4.37 -13.66 -24.39
N ILE A 51 5.12 -13.20 -23.37
CA ILE A 51 6.03 -12.06 -23.46
C ILE A 51 7.49 -12.58 -23.38
N PRO A 52 8.15 -12.87 -24.51
CA PRO A 52 9.52 -13.40 -24.50
C PRO A 52 10.59 -12.32 -24.27
N ASN A 53 10.24 -11.04 -24.45
CA ASN A 53 11.16 -9.92 -24.46
C ASN A 53 11.27 -9.26 -23.08
N GLU A 54 12.48 -9.22 -22.53
CA GLU A 54 12.78 -8.59 -21.24
C GLU A 54 12.41 -7.11 -21.20
N HIS A 55 12.61 -6.39 -22.31
CA HIS A 55 12.25 -4.96 -22.39
C HIS A 55 10.73 -4.75 -22.28
N GLU A 56 9.93 -5.67 -22.82
CA GLU A 56 8.47 -5.60 -22.71
C GLU A 56 8.00 -5.93 -21.29
N LYS A 57 8.62 -6.90 -20.62
CA LYS A 57 8.34 -7.21 -19.21
C LYS A 57 8.67 -6.02 -18.30
N GLN A 58 9.81 -5.38 -18.51
CA GLN A 58 10.20 -4.14 -17.83
C GLN A 58 9.19 -3.02 -18.05
N LYS A 59 8.68 -2.86 -19.28
CA LYS A 59 7.65 -1.88 -19.58
C LYS A 59 6.36 -2.19 -18.81
N ILE A 60 5.89 -3.44 -18.84
CA ILE A 60 4.69 -3.87 -18.12
C ILE A 60 4.84 -3.65 -16.62
N HIS A 61 6.00 -3.96 -16.04
CA HIS A 61 6.29 -3.71 -14.63
C HIS A 61 6.15 -2.22 -14.27
N ARG A 62 6.76 -1.32 -15.06
CA ARG A 62 6.62 0.12 -14.84
C ARG A 62 5.18 0.61 -14.98
N ASP A 63 4.47 0.11 -15.99
CA ASP A 63 3.06 0.44 -16.23
C ASP A 63 2.18 -0.03 -15.05
N VAL A 64 2.49 -1.18 -14.44
CA VAL A 64 1.83 -1.69 -13.22
C VAL A 64 2.14 -0.82 -12.02
N ILE A 65 3.40 -0.48 -11.76
CA ILE A 65 3.78 0.40 -10.63
C ILE A 65 3.02 1.73 -10.75
N THR A 66 3.09 2.37 -11.93
CA THR A 66 2.44 3.67 -12.16
C THR A 66 0.93 3.60 -11.91
N ARG A 67 0.30 2.49 -12.29
CA ARG A 67 -1.13 2.27 -12.05
C ARG A 67 -1.42 2.14 -10.56
N VAL A 68 -0.67 1.31 -9.83
CA VAL A 68 -0.88 1.09 -8.39
C VAL A 68 -0.60 2.37 -7.60
N GLU A 69 0.43 3.14 -7.96
CA GLU A 69 0.70 4.47 -7.39
C GLU A 69 -0.48 5.42 -7.61
N SER A 70 -1.04 5.46 -8.82
CA SER A 70 -2.23 6.28 -9.10
C SER A 70 -3.47 5.81 -8.32
N ASP A 71 -3.63 4.50 -8.11
CA ASP A 71 -4.72 3.94 -7.30
C ASP A 71 -4.51 4.29 -5.81
N LEU A 72 -3.28 4.28 -5.31
CA LEU A 72 -2.92 4.72 -3.96
C LEU A 72 -3.19 6.22 -3.77
N ASP A 73 -2.75 7.07 -4.70
CA ASP A 73 -2.96 8.51 -4.63
C ASP A 73 -4.46 8.85 -4.58
N ALA A 74 -5.26 8.21 -5.43
CA ALA A 74 -6.71 8.36 -5.41
C ALA A 74 -7.29 7.89 -4.06
N TYR A 75 -6.83 6.74 -3.55
CA TYR A 75 -7.27 6.19 -2.28
C TYR A 75 -6.97 7.13 -1.11
N VAL A 76 -5.77 7.72 -1.08
CA VAL A 76 -5.37 8.70 -0.05
C VAL A 76 -6.28 9.93 -0.10
N LEU A 77 -6.50 10.52 -1.28
CA LEU A 77 -7.35 11.70 -1.42
C LEU A 77 -8.83 11.43 -1.08
N GLU A 78 -9.31 10.20 -1.29
CA GLU A 78 -10.68 9.82 -0.97
C GLU A 78 -10.88 9.52 0.53
N ASN A 79 -9.85 9.00 1.21
CA ASN A 79 -9.98 8.46 2.57
C ASN A 79 -9.26 9.27 3.65
N CYS A 80 -8.38 10.22 3.29
CA CYS A 80 -7.68 11.09 4.21
C CYS A 80 -8.16 12.54 4.04
N GLN A 81 -9.17 12.95 4.80
CA GLN A 81 -9.74 14.30 4.70
C GLN A 81 -8.79 15.38 5.19
N ALA A 82 -7.83 15.00 6.03
CA ALA A 82 -6.80 15.88 6.53
C ALA A 82 -5.81 16.33 5.43
N ILE A 83 -5.72 15.61 4.30
CA ILE A 83 -4.76 15.89 3.22
C ILE A 83 -5.42 16.68 2.09
N GLU A 84 -4.90 17.89 1.83
CA GLU A 84 -5.43 18.76 0.77
C GLU A 84 -4.92 18.38 -0.63
N SER A 85 -3.73 17.78 -0.73
CA SER A 85 -3.11 17.37 -1.98
C SER A 85 -2.02 16.33 -1.77
N MET A 86 -1.68 15.59 -2.83
CA MET A 86 -0.57 14.62 -2.79
C MET A 86 0.80 15.28 -2.59
N GLU A 87 0.97 16.56 -2.95
CA GLU A 87 2.20 17.30 -2.65
C GLU A 87 2.37 17.51 -1.14
N VAL A 88 1.27 17.79 -0.43
CA VAL A 88 1.27 17.88 1.04
C VAL A 88 1.57 16.51 1.65
N ALA A 89 0.93 15.45 1.15
CA ALA A 89 1.19 14.08 1.62
C ALA A 89 2.66 13.67 1.44
N ALA A 90 3.24 13.87 0.25
CA ALA A 90 4.62 13.51 -0.03
C ALA A 90 5.61 14.29 0.84
N ASN A 91 5.38 15.59 1.04
CA ASN A 91 6.21 16.40 1.92
C ASN A 91 6.13 15.91 3.37
N LEU A 92 4.93 15.63 3.86
CA LEU A 92 4.70 15.16 5.23
C LEU A 92 5.40 13.82 5.49
N LEU A 93 5.27 12.86 4.58
CA LEU A 93 5.93 11.55 4.66
C LEU A 93 7.46 11.68 4.59
N SER A 94 8.00 12.51 3.68
CA SER A 94 9.46 12.64 3.54
C SER A 94 10.12 13.32 4.73
N ASN A 95 9.47 14.31 5.34
CA ASN A 95 9.99 15.03 6.49
C ASN A 95 10.02 14.19 7.76
N ARG A 96 9.19 13.13 7.81
CA ARG A 96 9.02 12.25 8.98
C ARG A 96 9.29 10.79 8.64
N ARG A 97 10.15 10.53 7.65
CA ARG A 97 10.52 9.18 7.19
C ARG A 97 10.93 8.25 8.33
N ASP A 98 11.63 8.77 9.33
CA ASP A 98 12.13 7.96 10.46
C ASP A 98 11.04 7.46 11.42
N GLU A 99 9.81 7.99 11.29
CA GLU A 99 8.64 7.55 12.05
C GLU A 99 7.80 6.51 11.29
N ILE A 100 8.09 6.29 10.01
CA ILE A 100 7.37 5.35 9.14
C ILE A 100 8.06 3.99 9.21
N VAL A 101 7.27 2.92 9.31
CA VAL A 101 7.78 1.55 9.23
C VAL A 101 8.42 1.33 7.84
N ASP A 102 9.60 0.72 7.78
CA ASP A 102 10.35 0.54 6.53
C ASP A 102 9.49 -0.09 5.42
N GLU A 103 8.62 -1.06 5.73
CA GLU A 103 7.71 -1.69 4.75
C GLU A 103 6.73 -0.69 4.10
N VAL A 104 6.19 0.25 4.87
CA VAL A 104 5.27 1.28 4.38
C VAL A 104 6.04 2.30 3.53
N TRP A 105 7.24 2.66 3.98
CA TRP A 105 8.12 3.57 3.24
C TRP A 105 8.56 2.97 1.91
N ASP A 106 8.98 1.71 1.89
CA ASP A 106 9.41 0.99 0.69
C ASP A 106 8.25 0.90 -0.31
N PHE A 107 7.03 0.64 0.17
CA PHE A 107 5.83 0.62 -0.68
C PHE A 107 5.57 1.97 -1.38
N VAL A 108 5.69 3.08 -0.65
CA VAL A 108 5.43 4.42 -1.19
C VAL A 108 6.58 4.95 -2.05
N SER A 109 7.82 4.55 -1.77
CA SER A 109 9.02 5.10 -2.42
C SER A 109 9.57 4.23 -3.57
N GLU A 110 9.48 2.91 -3.45
CA GLU A 110 9.97 1.95 -4.45
C GLU A 110 8.83 1.24 -5.20
N GLY A 111 7.60 1.34 -4.68
CA GLY A 111 6.40 0.76 -5.26
C GLY A 111 6.03 -0.60 -4.68
N CYS A 112 4.91 -1.16 -5.16
CA CYS A 112 4.33 -2.38 -4.60
C CYS A 112 5.16 -3.67 -4.81
N PHE A 113 6.02 -3.72 -5.83
CA PHE A 113 6.89 -4.87 -6.10
C PHE A 113 8.19 -4.42 -6.76
N ASP A 114 9.33 -4.92 -6.26
CA ASP A 114 10.55 -4.89 -7.03
C ASP A 114 10.41 -5.75 -8.30
N TYR A 115 11.23 -5.47 -9.31
CA TYR A 115 11.12 -6.11 -10.60
C TYR A 115 11.24 -7.65 -10.54
N LEU A 116 12.15 -8.18 -9.72
CA LEU A 116 12.36 -9.63 -9.64
C LEU A 116 11.16 -10.31 -8.96
N THR A 117 10.67 -9.72 -7.88
CA THR A 117 9.46 -10.21 -7.19
C THR A 117 8.25 -10.18 -8.13
N PHE A 118 8.07 -9.10 -8.89
CA PHE A 118 7.03 -8.99 -9.89
C PHE A 118 7.08 -10.13 -10.92
N LEU A 119 8.26 -10.42 -11.49
CA LEU A 119 8.40 -11.51 -12.47
C LEU A 119 8.06 -12.87 -11.86
N ILE A 120 8.54 -13.14 -10.65
CA ILE A 120 8.29 -14.42 -9.95
C ILE A 120 6.80 -14.59 -9.67
N MET A 121 6.14 -13.55 -9.18
CA MET A 121 4.71 -13.61 -8.85
C MET A 121 3.84 -13.72 -10.10
N TRP A 122 4.17 -12.98 -11.17
CA TRP A 122 3.45 -13.06 -12.44
C TRP A 122 3.58 -14.46 -13.09
N GLU A 123 4.78 -15.05 -13.08
CA GLU A 123 4.98 -16.42 -13.56
C GLU A 123 4.24 -17.46 -12.69
N LYS A 124 4.25 -17.30 -11.36
CA LYS A 124 3.49 -18.17 -10.45
C LYS A 124 1.98 -18.07 -10.72
N TYR A 125 1.47 -16.85 -10.90
CA TYR A 125 0.06 -16.61 -11.18
C TYR A 125 -0.38 -17.30 -12.49
N GLU A 126 0.44 -17.26 -13.54
CA GLU A 126 0.14 -18.00 -14.78
C GLU A 126 0.09 -19.51 -14.56
N ARG A 127 1.03 -20.05 -13.78
CA ARG A 127 1.16 -21.51 -13.58
C ARG A 127 0.12 -22.11 -12.64
N PHE A 128 -0.28 -21.37 -11.61
CA PHE A 128 -1.11 -21.90 -10.52
C PHE A 128 -2.45 -21.18 -10.37
N GLY A 129 -2.66 -20.06 -11.07
CA GLY A 129 -3.80 -19.18 -10.86
C GLY A 129 -3.69 -18.38 -9.56
N PRO A 130 -4.76 -17.68 -9.14
CA PRO A 130 -4.78 -17.00 -7.85
C PRO A 130 -4.56 -18.02 -6.72
N GLU A 131 -3.68 -17.69 -5.76
CA GLU A 131 -3.57 -18.47 -4.53
C GLU A 131 -4.93 -18.47 -3.84
N LYS A 132 -5.63 -19.61 -3.86
CA LYS A 132 -6.77 -19.80 -2.98
C LYS A 132 -6.19 -19.94 -1.59
N GLU A 133 -6.52 -19.02 -0.68
CA GLU A 133 -6.34 -19.28 0.75
C GLU A 133 -7.15 -20.54 1.06
N ASP A 134 -6.47 -21.68 1.09
CA ASP A 134 -7.06 -22.97 1.40
C ASP A 134 -7.48 -22.97 2.88
N GLY A 135 -8.71 -22.50 3.10
CA GLY A 135 -9.57 -23.00 4.16
C GLY A 135 -9.79 -24.50 3.93
N ASN A 136 -8.83 -25.29 4.40
CA ASN A 136 -8.83 -26.75 4.57
C ASN A 136 -10.21 -27.43 4.39
N VAL A 137 -10.43 -28.11 3.25
CA VAL A 137 -11.25 -29.32 3.21
C VAL A 137 -10.52 -30.38 2.41
N VAL A 138 -9.87 -31.27 3.14
CA VAL A 138 -9.37 -32.57 2.69
C VAL A 138 -10.53 -33.34 2.03
N ASN A 139 -10.61 -33.34 0.71
CA ASN A 139 -11.38 -34.35 -0.01
C ASN A 139 -10.39 -35.37 -0.56
N GLY A 140 -10.13 -36.37 0.29
CA GLY A 140 -9.40 -37.56 -0.09
C GLY A 140 -10.10 -38.26 -1.25
N ASN A 141 -9.34 -38.49 -2.31
CA ASN A 141 -9.71 -39.44 -3.35
C ASN A 141 -8.56 -40.42 -3.51
N PHE A 142 -8.40 -41.30 -2.51
CA PHE A 142 -7.68 -42.56 -2.70
C PHE A 142 -8.63 -43.52 -3.39
N THR A 143 -8.32 -43.83 -4.65
CA THR A 143 -8.99 -44.91 -5.40
C THR A 143 -8.34 -46.24 -4.99
N PHE A 144 -9.18 -47.23 -4.66
CA PHE A 144 -8.80 -48.60 -4.33
C PHE A 144 -8.20 -49.34 -5.53
#